data_AF-A0A2W7SFH2-F1
#
_entry.id   AF-A0A2W7SFH2-F1
#
_cell.length_a   1.000
_cell.length_b   1.000
_cell.length_c   1.000
_cell.angle_alpha   90.00
_cell.angle_beta   90.00
_cell.angle_gamma   90.00
#
_symmetry.space_group_name_H-M   'P 1'
#
loop_
_entity.id
_entity.type
_entity.pdbx_description
1 polymer ?
#
loop_
_entity_poly.entity_id
_entity_poly.type
_entity_poly.pdbx_seq_one_letter_code
_entity_poly.pdbx_strand_id
1 'polypeptide(L)'
;MTFVSIGLFLAAALLLAVATGAPLAIYAAALIWGLAFGGAATQFQTASARAAGPAADVAQAMIVTAWNIAIFGGAVAGGAILDTVGAGGLPWAGIVLLLGATGSAVWMRR
;
A
#
# COMPACT_ATOMS: atom_id res chain seq x y z
N MET A 1 6.70 13.24 1.42
CA MET A 1 5.39 12.66 1.74
C MET A 1 5.33 11.17 1.47
N THR A 2 5.71 10.69 0.28
CA THR A 2 5.71 9.25 -0.06
C THR A 2 6.42 8.35 0.97
N PHE A 3 7.66 8.68 1.39
CA PHE A 3 8.35 7.90 2.42
C PHE A 3 7.69 7.94 3.81
N VAL A 4 7.02 9.05 4.15
CA VAL A 4 6.28 9.17 5.41
C VAL A 4 5.06 8.24 5.37
N SER A 5 4.32 8.23 4.26
CA SER A 5 3.21 7.30 4.04
C SER A 5 3.66 5.85 4.08
N ILE A 6 4.77 5.49 3.41
CA ILE A 6 5.33 4.13 3.44
C ILE A 6 5.74 3.74 4.86
N GLY A 7 6.40 4.65 5.61
CA GLY A 7 6.82 4.40 6.99
C GLY A 7 5.63 4.19 7.94
N LEU A 8 4.57 5.00 7.82
CA LEU A 8 3.35 4.82 8.60
C LEU A 8 2.66 3.49 8.27
N PHE A 9 2.62 3.11 6.99
CA PHE A 9 2.03 1.83 6.58
C PHE A 9 2.84 0.63 7.10
N LEU A 10 4.18 0.74 7.09
CA LEU A 10 5.07 -0.25 7.70
C LEU A 10 4.82 -0.37 9.21
N ALA A 11 4.66 0.76 9.92
CA ALA A 11 4.35 0.75 11.34
C ALA A 11 3.00 0.07 11.63
N ALA A 12 1.96 0.35 10.84
CA ALA A 12 0.67 -0.31 10.96
C ALA A 12 0.77 -1.82 10.69
N ALA A 13 1.49 -2.23 9.65
CA ALA A 13 1.67 -3.64 9.30
C ALA A 13 2.48 -4.39 10.36
N LEU A 14 3.55 -3.79 10.89
CA LEU A 14 4.32 -4.35 12.00
C LEU A 14 3.45 -4.51 13.25
N LEU A 15 2.65 -3.49 13.59
CA LEU A 15 1.75 -3.56 14.74
C LEU A 15 0.75 -4.72 14.60
N LEU A 16 0.18 -4.93 13.41
CA LEU A 16 -0.69 -6.08 13.14
C LEU A 16 0.05 -7.43 13.18
N ALA A 17 1.32 -7.46 12.77
CA ALA A 17 2.12 -8.67 12.76
C ALA A 17 2.49 -9.15 14.17
N VAL A 18 2.77 -8.23 15.11
CA VAL A 18 3.26 -8.57 16.45
C VAL A 18 2.18 -8.54 17.53
N ALA A 19 1.15 -7.70 17.40
CA ALA A 19 0.13 -7.52 18.44
C ALA A 19 -1.13 -8.36 18.18
N THR A 20 -0.93 -9.66 17.93
CA THR A 20 -2.03 -10.60 17.65
C THR A 20 -2.93 -10.78 18.87
N GLY A 21 -4.24 -10.61 18.70
CA GLY A 21 -5.24 -10.86 19.76
C GLY A 21 -5.56 -9.67 20.68
N ALA A 22 -5.01 -8.48 20.42
CA ALA A 22 -5.34 -7.25 21.14
C ALA A 22 -6.24 -6.33 20.29
N PRO A 23 -7.56 -6.23 20.59
CA PRO A 23 -8.49 -5.42 19.77
C PRO A 23 -8.08 -3.96 19.62
N LEU A 24 -7.52 -3.37 20.68
CA LEU A 24 -7.05 -1.98 20.64
C LEU A 24 -5.88 -1.78 19.67
N ALA A 25 -4.99 -2.76 19.54
CA ALA A 25 -3.87 -2.70 18.60
C ALA A 25 -4.36 -2.76 17.14
N ILE A 26 -5.43 -3.53 16.88
CA ILE A 26 -6.07 -3.60 15.55
C ILE A 26 -6.67 -2.24 15.19
N TYR A 27 -7.40 -1.59 16.11
CA TYR A 27 -7.97 -0.27 15.85
C TYR A 27 -6.90 0.80 15.65
N ALA A 28 -5.83 0.78 16.46
CA ALA A 28 -4.70 1.67 16.28
C ALA A 28 -4.01 1.45 14.92
N ALA A 29 -3.80 0.20 14.52
CA ALA A 29 -3.24 -0.12 13.21
C ALA A 29 -4.14 0.36 12.06
N ALA A 30 -5.46 0.18 12.17
CA ALA A 30 -6.42 0.66 11.17
C ALA A 30 -6.40 2.19 11.05
N LEU A 31 -6.27 2.91 12.16
CA LEU A 31 -6.12 4.36 12.18
C LEU A 31 -4.84 4.80 11.47
N ILE A 32 -3.69 4.21 11.83
CA ILE A 32 -2.39 4.52 11.23
C ILE A 32 -2.40 4.20 9.73
N TRP A 33 -3.00 3.07 9.35
CA TRP A 33 -3.19 2.66 7.98
C TRP A 33 -4.01 3.69 7.18
N GLY A 34 -5.11 4.18 7.75
CA GLY A 34 -5.95 5.20 7.12
C GLY A 34 -5.20 6.50 6.88
N LEU A 35 -4.39 6.94 7.84
CA LEU A 35 -3.53 8.13 7.71
C LEU A 35 -2.47 7.95 6.61
N ALA A 36 -1.90 6.76 6.50
CA ALA A 36 -0.89 6.43 5.49
C ALA A 36 -1.48 6.35 4.07
N PHE A 37 -2.61 5.66 3.91
CA PHE A 37 -3.20 5.35 2.61
C PHE A 37 -4.08 6.48 2.06
N GLY A 38 -4.72 7.27 2.94
CA GLY A 38 -5.71 8.28 2.54
C GLY A 38 -5.17 9.36 1.59
N GLY A 39 -3.87 9.66 1.64
CA GLY A 39 -3.24 10.63 0.73
C GLY A 39 -2.63 10.03 -0.54
N ALA A 40 -2.51 8.71 -0.63
CA ALA A 40 -1.72 8.06 -1.67
C ALA A 40 -2.35 8.22 -3.07
N ALA A 41 -3.66 8.00 -3.19
CA ALA A 41 -4.38 8.13 -4.46
C ALA A 41 -4.23 9.53 -5.06
N THR A 42 -4.45 10.57 -4.26
CA THR A 42 -4.31 11.96 -4.69
C THR A 42 -2.87 12.31 -5.08
N GLN A 43 -1.88 11.79 -4.34
CA GLN A 43 -0.46 12.00 -4.68
C GLN A 43 -0.10 11.40 -6.03
N PHE A 44 -0.50 10.15 -6.30
CA PHE A 44 -0.20 9.50 -7.57
C PHE A 44 -0.94 10.14 -8.74
N GLN A 45 -2.22 10.47 -8.57
CA GLN A 45 -3.00 11.12 -9.62
C GLN A 45 -2.43 12.50 -9.98
N THR A 46 -2.10 13.33 -8.98
CA THR A 46 -1.53 14.67 -9.21
C THR A 46 -0.13 14.62 -9.80
N ALA A 47 0.74 13.72 -9.32
CA ALA A 47 2.08 13.57 -9.85
C ALA A 47 2.07 13.08 -11.31
N SER A 48 1.25 12.08 -11.61
CA SER A 48 1.11 11.51 -12.96
C SER A 48 0.55 12.52 -13.95
N ALA A 49 -0.52 13.25 -13.58
CA ALA A 49 -1.10 14.28 -14.44
C ALA A 49 -0.09 15.38 -14.78
N ARG A 50 0.70 15.82 -13.79
CA ARG A 50 1.77 16.82 -14.00
C ARG A 50 2.88 16.30 -14.89
N ALA A 51 3.29 15.04 -14.73
CA ALA A 51 4.34 14.43 -15.54
C ALA A 51 3.91 14.19 -17.00
N ALA A 52 2.65 13.82 -17.22
CA ALA A 52 2.11 13.52 -18.56
C ALA A 52 1.70 14.77 -19.36
N GLY A 53 1.43 15.89 -18.69
CA GLY A 53 1.09 17.17 -19.34
C GLY A 53 -0.13 17.03 -20.27
N PRO A 54 0.00 17.28 -21.58
CA PRO A 54 -1.12 17.14 -22.54
C PRO A 54 -1.74 15.74 -22.58
N ALA A 55 -1.01 14.69 -22.16
CA ALA A 55 -1.48 13.32 -22.14
C ALA A 55 -2.07 12.89 -20.77
N ALA A 56 -2.49 13.83 -19.93
CA ALA A 56 -3.00 13.56 -18.59
C ALA A 56 -4.15 12.52 -18.57
N ASP A 57 -5.07 12.59 -19.53
CA ASP A 57 -6.22 11.67 -19.59
C ASP A 57 -5.78 10.20 -19.79
N VAL A 58 -4.78 9.99 -20.64
CA VAL A 58 -4.18 8.66 -20.85
C VAL A 58 -3.47 8.19 -19.58
N ALA A 59 -2.73 9.08 -18.92
CA ALA A 59 -2.01 8.75 -17.69
C ALA A 59 -2.96 8.40 -16.53
N GLN A 60 -4.10 9.08 -16.43
CA GLN A 60 -5.15 8.74 -15.45
C GLN A 60 -5.78 7.39 -15.77
N ALA A 61 -6.08 7.11 -17.03
CA ALA A 61 -6.59 5.79 -17.44
C ALA A 61 -5.62 4.67 -17.03
N MET A 62 -4.31 4.85 -17.27
CA MET A 62 -3.29 3.89 -16.86
C MET A 62 -3.17 3.74 -15.34
N ILE A 63 -3.28 4.82 -14.55
CA ILE A 63 -3.32 4.72 -13.09
C ILE A 63 -4.50 3.88 -12.62
N VAL A 64 -5.69 4.13 -13.17
CA VAL A 64 -6.90 3.38 -12.80
C VAL A 64 -6.75 1.90 -13.17
N THR A 65 -6.20 1.58 -14.34
CA THR A 65 -5.90 0.20 -14.73
C THR A 65 -4.91 -0.45 -13.76
N ALA A 66 -3.82 0.24 -13.41
CA ALA A 66 -2.83 -0.26 -12.47
C ALA A 66 -3.44 -0.51 -11.08
N TRP A 67 -4.31 0.38 -10.59
CA TRP A 67 -5.04 0.17 -9.34
C TRP A 67 -5.91 -1.07 -9.37
N ASN A 68 -6.68 -1.28 -10.45
CA ASN A 68 -7.54 -2.45 -10.58
C ASN A 68 -6.73 -3.75 -10.60
N ILE A 69 -5.60 -3.78 -11.32
CA ILE A 69 -4.70 -4.93 -11.35
C ILE A 69 -4.13 -5.19 -9.95
N ALA A 70 -3.70 -4.14 -9.23
CA ALA A 70 -3.18 -4.27 -7.88
C ALA A 70 -4.24 -4.79 -6.90
N ILE A 71 -5.48 -4.31 -6.99
CA ILE A 71 -6.60 -4.77 -6.16
C ILE A 71 -6.90 -6.25 -6.45
N PHE A 72 -7.01 -6.62 -7.74
CA PHE A 72 -7.22 -8.00 -8.14
C PHE A 72 -6.08 -8.91 -7.67
N GLY A 73 -4.84 -8.55 -7.96
CA GLY A 73 -3.66 -9.33 -7.55
C GLY A 73 -3.54 -9.45 -6.04
N GLY A 74 -3.81 -8.36 -5.31
CA GLY A 74 -3.85 -8.35 -3.86
C GLY A 74 -4.97 -9.22 -3.28
N ALA A 75 -6.15 -9.24 -3.90
CA ALA A 75 -7.26 -10.09 -3.48
C ALA A 75 -6.96 -11.58 -3.72
N VAL A 76 -6.40 -11.94 -4.88
CA VAL A 76 -6.02 -13.33 -5.18
C VAL A 76 -4.90 -13.81 -4.26
N ALA A 77 -3.81 -13.04 -4.14
CA ALA A 77 -2.69 -13.40 -3.27
C ALA A 77 -3.11 -13.42 -1.79
N GLY A 78 -3.88 -12.42 -1.36
CA GLY A 78 -4.41 -12.34 0.01
C GLY A 78 -5.35 -13.49 0.35
N GLY A 79 -6.23 -13.88 -0.58
CA GLY A 79 -7.08 -15.06 -0.44
C GLY A 79 -6.28 -16.35 -0.30
N ALA A 80 -5.28 -16.56 -1.16
CA ALA A 80 -4.39 -17.72 -1.07
C ALA A 80 -3.60 -17.77 0.25
N ILE A 81 -3.13 -16.62 0.75
CA ILE A 81 -2.46 -16.52 2.06
C ILE A 81 -3.45 -16.87 3.17
N LEU A 82 -4.67 -16.34 3.11
CA LEU A 82 -5.70 -16.60 4.10
C LEU A 82 -6.06 -18.08 4.18
N ASP A 83 -6.18 -18.75 3.03
CA ASP A 83 -6.50 -20.19 2.95
C ASP A 83 -5.35 -21.09 3.46
N THR A 84 -4.09 -20.65 3.34
CA THR A 84 -2.91 -21.49 3.64
C THR A 84 -2.34 -21.27 5.04
N VAL A 85 -2.15 -20.01 5.45
CA VAL A 85 -1.49 -19.63 6.72
C VAL A 85 -2.39 -18.79 7.62
N GLY A 86 -3.62 -18.50 7.19
CA GLY A 86 -4.59 -17.71 7.95
C GLY A 86 -4.27 -16.21 7.96
N ALA A 87 -5.08 -15.46 8.72
CA ALA A 87 -4.98 -14.00 8.79
C ALA A 87 -3.64 -13.49 9.31
N GLY A 88 -2.90 -14.31 10.08
CA GLY A 88 -1.57 -13.96 10.60
C GLY A 88 -0.50 -13.78 9.52
N GLY A 89 -0.68 -14.34 8.32
CA GLY A 89 0.26 -14.17 7.20
C GLY A 89 0.11 -12.84 6.45
N LEU A 90 -1.06 -12.20 6.52
CA LEU A 90 -1.37 -10.99 5.75
C LEU A 90 -0.47 -9.78 6.11
N PRO A 91 -0.19 -9.49 7.39
CA PRO A 91 0.70 -8.39 7.76
C PRO A 91 2.11 -8.57 7.19
N TRP A 92 2.64 -9.80 7.20
CA TRP A 92 3.97 -10.12 6.68
C TRP A 92 4.07 -9.94 5.16
N ALA A 93 3.07 -10.39 4.42
CA ALA A 93 2.99 -10.16 2.98
C ALA A 93 2.94 -8.65 2.65
N GLY A 94 2.18 -7.88 3.43
CA GLY A 94 2.14 -6.42 3.33
C GLY A 94 3.51 -5.77 3.56
N ILE A 95 4.28 -6.24 4.56
CA ILE A 95 5.64 -5.75 4.83
C ILE A 95 6.55 -5.99 3.63
N VAL A 96 6.53 -7.19 3.03
CA VAL A 96 7.36 -7.52 1.85
C VAL A 96 7.05 -6.58 0.68
N LEU A 97 5.77 -6.33 0.40
CA LEU A 97 5.36 -5.39 -0.65
C LEU A 97 5.83 -3.96 -0.37
N LEU A 98 5.78 -3.53 0.89
CA LEU A 98 6.25 -2.20 1.31
C LEU A 98 7.76 -2.03 1.20
N LEU A 99 8.53 -3.09 1.46
CA LEU A 99 9.97 -3.07 1.23
C LEU A 99 10.27 -2.91 -0.27
N GLY A 100 9.53 -3.61 -1.13
CA GLY A 100 9.60 -3.41 -2.59
C GLY A 100 9.27 -1.98 -3.01
N ALA A 101 8.20 -1.41 -2.45
CA ALA A 101 7.81 -0.01 -2.69
C ALA A 101 8.85 1.00 -2.20
N THR A 102 9.50 0.72 -1.06
CA THR A 102 10.60 1.56 -0.55
C THR A 102 11.79 1.48 -1.50
N GLY A 103 12.16 0.28 -1.95
CA GLY A 103 13.25 0.06 -2.89
C GLY A 103 13.04 0.78 -4.21
N SER A 104 11.84 0.70 -4.79
CA SER A 104 11.50 1.41 -6.03
C SER A 104 11.52 2.93 -5.84
N ALA A 105 10.98 3.44 -4.72
CA ALA A 105 11.01 4.87 -4.41
C ALA A 105 12.43 5.42 -4.19
N VAL A 106 13.33 4.63 -3.62
CA VAL A 106 14.76 4.99 -3.47
C VAL A 106 15.45 4.97 -4.82
N TRP A 107 15.18 3.97 -5.65
CA TRP A 107 15.78 3.86 -6.98
C TRP A 107 15.40 5.01 -7.90
N MET A 108 14.13 5.41 -7.91
CA MET A 108 13.63 6.55 -8.70
C MET A 108 14.16 7.93 -8.27
N ARG A 109 14.81 8.02 -7.10
CA ARG A 109 15.46 9.25 -6.63
C ARG A 109 16.90 9.42 -7.08
N ARG A 110 17.52 8.36 -7.62
CA ARG A 110 18.86 8.39 -8.18
C ARG A 110 18.79 8.79 -9.65
#